data_AF-A0A6G2XBX3-F1
#
_entry.id   AF-A0A6G2XBX3-F1
#
_cell.length_a   1.000
_cell.length_b   1.000
_cell.length_c   1.000
_cell.angle_alpha   90.00
_cell.angle_beta   90.00
_cell.angle_gamma   90.00
#
_symmetry.space_group_name_H-M   'P 1'
#
loop_
_entity.id
_entity.type
_entity.pdbx_description
1 polymer ?
#
loop_
_entity_poly.entity_id
_entity_poly.type
_entity_poly.pdbx_seq_one_letter_code
_entity_poly.pdbx_strand_id
1 'polypeptide(L)' 'MAGIEIDDTTRATLQALADEAGLPLDGYLAKVAEEKQRERALAEGAEIFRQVTSDPSTVAAFDAEYGAPAQVDAPRAA' A
#
# COMPACT_ATOMS: atom_id res chain seq x y z
N MET A 1 23.18 19.74 0.41
CA MET A 1 21.77 19.34 0.25
C MET A 1 21.44 19.51 -1.23
N ALA A 2 20.98 18.45 -1.89
CA ALA A 2 20.55 18.54 -3.29
C ALA A 2 19.17 19.23 -3.30
N GLY A 3 19.06 20.36 -4.00
CA GLY A 3 17.78 21.03 -4.18
C GLY A 3 16.93 20.28 -5.22
N ILE A 4 15.63 20.19 -4.99
CA ILE A 4 14.67 19.67 -5.97
C ILE A 4 14.17 20.88 -6.76
N GLU A 5 14.36 20.85 -8.08
CA GLU A 5 13.77 21.86 -8.96
C GLU A 5 12.33 21.47 -9.26
N ILE A 6 11.40 22.36 -8.90
CA ILE A 6 9.96 22.24 -9.15
C ILE A 6 9.47 23.59 -9.66
N ASP A 7 8.47 23.56 -10.54
CA ASP A 7 7.84 24.79 -11.01
C ASP A 7 7.06 25.49 -9.87
N ASP A 8 6.80 26.77 -10.06
CA ASP A 8 6.16 27.60 -9.04
C ASP A 8 4.73 27.13 -8.70
N THR A 9 4.02 26.53 -9.64
CA THR A 9 2.68 25.98 -9.40
C THR A 9 2.77 24.79 -8.47
N THR A 10 3.65 23.84 -8.79
CA THR A 10 3.90 22.66 -7.95
C THR A 10 4.37 23.07 -6.55
N ARG A 11 5.28 24.05 -6.46
CA ARG A 11 5.73 24.59 -5.16
C ARG A 11 4.56 25.16 -4.36
N ALA A 12 3.72 25.98 -4.97
CA ALA A 12 2.58 26.59 -4.30
C ALA A 12 1.58 25.53 -3.81
N THR A 13 1.31 24.50 -4.61
CA THR A 13 0.45 23.38 -4.21
C THR A 13 1.02 22.63 -3.02
N LEU A 14 2.31 22.27 -3.05
CA LEU A 14 2.95 21.56 -1.94
C LEU A 14 3.00 22.41 -0.67
N GLN A 15 3.22 23.73 -0.80
CA GLN A 15 3.19 24.64 0.34
C GLN A 15 1.79 24.69 0.97
N ALA A 16 0.73 24.83 0.17
CA ALA A 16 -0.64 24.85 0.68
C ALA A 16 -1.01 23.55 1.43
N LEU A 17 -0.57 22.40 0.92
CA LEU A 17 -0.77 21.11 1.59
C LEU A 17 0.04 20.98 2.88
N ALA A 18 1.26 21.53 2.92
CA ALA A 18 2.05 21.58 4.13
C ALA A 18 1.40 22.47 5.20
N ASP A 19 0.88 23.63 4.78
CA ASP A 19 0.16 24.57 5.65
C ASP A 19 -1.12 23.94 6.22
N GLU A 20 -1.90 23.24 5.40
CA GLU A 20 -3.08 22.47 5.83
C GLU A 20 -2.72 21.36 6.83
N ALA A 21 -1.57 20.71 6.62
CA ALA A 21 -1.04 19.70 7.55
C ALA A 21 -0.41 20.29 8.81
N GLY A 22 -0.26 21.63 8.91
CA GLY A 22 0.42 22.31 10.01
C GLY A 22 1.91 22.00 10.10
N LEU A 23 2.55 21.68 8.97
CA LEU A 23 3.95 21.27 8.89
C LEU A 23 4.77 22.26 8.06
N PRO A 24 6.07 22.45 8.35
CA PRO A 24 6.97 23.08 7.40
C PRO A 24 7.07 22.21 6.13
N LEU A 25 7.30 22.83 4.97
CA LEU A 25 7.34 22.15 3.67
C LEU A 25 8.27 20.93 3.67
N ASP A 26 9.49 21.04 4.22
CA ASP A 26 10.43 19.92 4.29
C ASP A 26 9.89 18.75 5.15
N GLY A 27 9.21 19.07 6.26
CA GLY A 27 8.58 18.06 7.12
C GLY A 27 7.38 17.38 6.43
N TYR A 28 6.60 18.16 5.68
CA TYR A 28 5.53 17.61 4.85
C TYR A 28 6.08 16.68 3.76
N LEU A 29 7.13 17.10 3.04
CA LEU A 29 7.76 16.27 2.00
C LEU A 29 8.37 14.98 2.56
N ALA A 30 9.00 15.04 3.73
CA ALA A 30 9.51 13.85 4.41
C ALA A 30 8.40 12.87 4.77
N LYS A 31 7.28 13.37 5.30
CA LYS A 31 6.09 12.55 5.60
C LYS A 31 5.52 11.91 4.35
N VAL A 32 5.34 12.69 3.27
CA VAL A 32 4.83 12.17 1.98
C VAL A 32 5.76 11.09 1.41
N ALA A 33 7.08 11.27 1.52
CA ALA A 33 8.05 10.27 1.07
C ALA A 33 7.90 8.93 1.84
N GLU A 34 7.73 8.99 3.16
CA GLU A 34 7.50 7.81 3.99
C GLU A 34 6.17 7.12 3.64
N GLU A 35 5.10 7.89 3.47
CA GLU A 35 3.79 7.38 3.05
C GLU A 35 3.89 6.66 1.69
N LYS A 36 4.56 7.28 0.71
CA LYS A 36 4.75 6.67 -0.62
C LYS A 36 5.64 5.42 -0.58
N GLN A 37 6.64 5.37 0.29
CA GLN A 37 7.42 4.16 0.49
C GLN A 37 6.56 3.02 1.06
N ARG A 38 5.68 3.33 2.02
CA ARG A 38 4.74 2.34 2.59
C ARG A 38 3.73 1.85 1.56
N GLU A 39 3.14 2.74 0.77
CA GLU A 39 2.23 2.37 -0.32
C GLU A 39 2.91 1.41 -1.30
N ARG A 40 4.16 1.69 -1.68
CA ARG A 40 4.93 0.81 -2.56
C ARG A 40 5.19 -0.55 -1.93
N ALA A 41 5.61 -0.59 -0.67
CA ALA A 41 5.84 -1.84 0.05
C ALA A 41 4.55 -2.67 0.17
N LEU A 42 3.40 -2.03 0.39
CA LEU A 42 2.09 -2.69 0.42
C LEU A 42 1.72 -3.26 -0.96
N ALA A 43 1.94 -2.51 -2.04
CA ALA A 43 1.65 -2.98 -3.39
C ALA A 43 2.52 -4.19 -3.77
N GLU A 44 3.81 -4.14 -3.46
CA GLU A 44 4.76 -5.25 -3.69
C GLU A 44 4.37 -6.48 -2.85
N GLY A 45 4.09 -6.30 -1.56
CA GLY A 45 3.64 -7.38 -0.68
C GLY A 45 2.33 -8.02 -1.14
N ALA A 46 1.36 -7.21 -1.59
CA ALA A 46 0.09 -7.70 -2.11
C ALA A 46 0.26 -8.49 -3.41
N GLU A 47 1.18 -8.10 -4.28
CA GLU A 47 1.50 -8.85 -5.49
C GLU A 47 2.15 -10.19 -5.18
N ILE A 48 3.13 -10.21 -4.26
CA ILE A 48 3.75 -11.45 -3.79
C ILE A 48 2.69 -12.38 -3.18
N PHE A 49 1.82 -11.84 -2.32
CA PHE A 49 0.73 -12.61 -1.73
C PHE A 49 -0.20 -13.20 -2.79
N ARG A 50 -0.59 -12.42 -3.80
CA ARG A 50 -1.39 -12.92 -4.93
C ARG A 50 -0.69 -14.04 -5.68
N GLN A 51 0.61 -13.90 -5.96
CA GLN A 51 1.37 -14.95 -6.65
C GLN A 51 1.42 -16.25 -5.84
N VAL A 52 1.72 -16.15 -4.55
CA VAL A 52 1.81 -17.31 -3.64
C VAL A 52 0.46 -18.01 -3.50
N THR A 53 -0.62 -17.24 -3.32
CA THR A 53 -1.98 -17.81 -3.14
C THR A 53 -2.65 -18.24 -4.45
N SER A 54 -2.11 -17.84 -5.60
CA SER A 54 -2.56 -18.33 -6.91
C SER A 54 -1.93 -19.67 -7.30
N ASP A 55 -0.89 -20.12 -6.58
CA ASP A 55 -0.28 -21.43 -6.79
C ASP A 55 -1.09 -22.52 -6.04
N PRO A 56 -1.76 -23.44 -6.76
CA PRO A 56 -2.57 -24.48 -6.14
C PRO A 56 -1.76 -25.42 -5.25
N SER A 57 -0.47 -25.62 -5.54
CA SER A 57 0.38 -26.49 -4.74
C SER A 57 0.74 -25.86 -3.40
N THR A 58 0.97 -24.55 -3.39
CA THR A 58 1.19 -23.77 -2.18
C THR A 58 -0.08 -23.71 -1.32
N VAL A 59 -1.25 -23.50 -1.93
CA VAL A 59 -2.54 -23.54 -1.22
C VAL A 59 -2.80 -24.92 -0.63
N ALA A 60 -2.59 -26.00 -1.40
CA ALA A 60 -2.78 -27.36 -0.92
C ALA A 60 -1.85 -27.72 0.25
N ALA A 61 -0.60 -27.27 0.22
CA ALA A 61 0.34 -27.46 1.33
C ALA A 61 -0.10 -26.72 2.59
N PHE A 62 -0.56 -25.47 2.44
CA PHE A 62 -1.09 -24.69 3.56
C PHE A 62 -2.35 -25.34 4.16
N ASP A 63 -3.30 -25.76 3.32
CA ASP A 63 -4.53 -26.43 3.75
C ASP A 63 -4.23 -27.76 4.47
N ALA A 64 -3.19 -28.49 4.05
CA ALA A 64 -2.77 -29.73 4.70
C ALA A 64 -2.16 -29.50 6.10
N GLU A 65 -1.47 -28.38 6.32
CA GLU A 65 -0.82 -28.05 7.58
C GLU A 65 -1.78 -27.38 8.60
N TYR A 66 -2.64 -26.49 8.12
CA TYR A 66 -3.49 -25.65 8.98
C TYR A 66 -4.99 -26.00 8.92
N GLY A 67 -5.38 -26.90 8.02
CA GLY A 67 -6.78 -27.24 7.75
C GLY A 67 -7.43 -26.26 6.79
N ALA A 68 -8.12 -26.78 5.76
CA ALA A 68 -8.89 -25.95 4.85
C ALA A 68 -10.06 -25.28 5.60
N PRO A 69 -10.40 -24.01 5.29
CA PRO A 69 -11.61 -23.39 5.83
C PRO A 69 -12.82 -24.24 5.45
N ALA A 70 -13.70 -24.51 6.43
CA ALA A 70 -14.95 -25.21 6.17
C ALA A 70 -15.70 -24.47 5.05
N GLN A 71 -16.07 -25.19 3.98
CA GLN A 71 -16.90 -24.61 2.93
C GLN A 71 -18.24 -24.22 3.55
N VAL A 72 -18.42 -22.93 3.80
CA VAL A 72 -19.71 -22.41 4.24
C VAL A 72 -20.57 -22.37 2.99
N ASP A 73 -21.44 -23.37 2.81
CA ASP A 73 -22.51 -23.32 1.82
C ASP A 73 -23.34 -22.07 2.10
N ALA A 74 -23.08 -21.00 1.34
CA ALA A 74 -23.94 -19.83 1.38
C ALA A 74 -25.34 -20.28 0.93
N PRO A 75 -26.40 -20.05 1.72
CA PRO A 75 -27.74 -20.47 1.35
C PRO A 75 -28.09 -19.80 0.02
N ARG A 76 -28.37 -20.62 -0.99
CA ARG A 76 -28.82 -20.16 -2.30
C ARG A 76 -30.13 -19.40 -2.08
N ALA A 77 -30.11 -18.09 -2.31
CA ALA A 77 -31.31 -17.28 -2.25
C ALA A 77 -32.34 -17.86 -3.22
N ALA A 78 -33.52 -18.20 -2.68
CA ALA A 78 -34.66 -18.76 -3.40
C ALA A 78 -35.52 -17.65 -4.03
#